data_AF-A0A259PE23-F1
#
_entry.id   AF-A0A259PE23-F1
#
_cell.length_a   1.000
_cell.length_b   1.000
_cell.length_c   1.000
_cell.angle_alpha   90.00
_cell.angle_beta   90.00
_cell.angle_gamma   90.00
#
_symmetry.space_group_name_H-M   'P 1'
#
loop_
_entity.id
_entity.type
_entity.pdbx_description
1 polymer ?
#
loop_
_entity_poly.entity_id
_entity_poly.type
_entity_poly.pdbx_seq_one_letter_code
_entity_poly.pdbx_strand_id
1 'polypeptide(L)' 'MSIETKSMHMTPVGGNVFADLGFEPEEAEALKAESQRIISEKLAIKNSLMIELAGWIEAKKLKQAEAAEI' A
#
# COMPACT_ATOMS: atom_id res chain seq x y z
N MET A 1 -3.48 32.90 -14.95
CA MET A 1 -2.67 31.71 -15.26
C MET A 1 -3.38 30.52 -14.64
N SER A 2 -3.85 29.58 -15.46
CA SER A 2 -4.46 28.35 -14.96
C SER A 2 -3.37 27.28 -14.87
N ILE A 3 -3.24 26.66 -13.69
CA ILE A 3 -2.27 25.58 -13.47
C ILE A 3 -2.90 24.31 -14.05
N GLU A 4 -2.27 23.71 -15.05
CA GLU A 4 -2.71 22.43 -15.61
C GLU A 4 -2.40 21.31 -14.59
N THR A 5 -3.46 20.69 -14.04
CA THR A 5 -3.37 19.61 -13.03
C THR A 5 -3.67 18.23 -13.61
N LYS A 6 -3.91 18.13 -14.92
CA LYS A 6 -4.27 16.87 -15.57
C LYS A 6 -3.04 15.99 -15.75
N SER A 7 -3.18 14.71 -15.41
CA SER A 7 -2.15 13.69 -15.66
C SER A 7 -1.89 13.58 -17.16
N MET A 8 -0.65 13.81 -17.58
CA MET A 8 -0.26 13.78 -19.00
C MET A 8 0.03 12.36 -19.50
N HIS A 9 0.32 11.43 -18.59
CA HIS A 9 0.59 10.03 -18.89
C HIS A 9 0.08 9.14 -17.76
N MET A 10 -0.45 7.97 -18.12
CA MET A 10 -0.81 6.92 -17.18
C MET A 10 -0.25 5.59 -17.68
N THR A 11 0.62 4.98 -16.87
CA THR A 11 1.08 3.63 -17.13
C THR A 11 -0.10 2.66 -17.03
N PRO A 12 -0.35 1.81 -18.04
CA PRO A 12 -1.44 0.84 -18.00
C PRO A 12 -1.23 -0.19 -16.90
N VAL A 13 -2.32 -0.85 -16.49
CA VAL A 13 -2.26 -1.95 -15.51
C VAL A 13 -1.33 -3.05 -16.04
N GLY A 14 -0.40 -3.49 -15.20
CA GLY A 14 0.63 -4.48 -15.57
C GLY A 14 1.82 -3.90 -16.35
N GLY A 15 1.75 -2.63 -16.76
CA GLY A 15 2.84 -1.91 -17.43
C GLY A 15 4.06 -1.67 -16.53
N ASN A 16 5.08 -1.03 -17.11
CA ASN A 16 6.30 -0.67 -16.40
C ASN A 16 6.52 0.84 -16.48
N VAL A 17 6.25 1.55 -15.38
CA VAL A 17 6.41 3.02 -15.32
C VAL A 17 7.87 3.44 -15.53
N PHE A 18 8.84 2.59 -15.19
CA PHE A 18 10.26 2.88 -15.41
C PHE A 18 10.58 2.85 -16.91
N ALA A 19 9.99 1.92 -17.67
CA ALA A 19 10.12 1.92 -19.13
C ALA A 19 9.48 3.17 -19.75
N ASP A 20 8.30 3.59 -19.26
CA ASP A 20 7.63 4.81 -19.72
C ASP A 20 8.43 6.09 -19.43
N LEU A 21 9.27 6.07 -18.38
CA LEU A 21 10.16 7.17 -18.00
C LEU A 21 11.51 7.15 -18.74
N GLY A 22 11.75 6.16 -19.59
CA GLY A 22 12.94 6.08 -20.44
C GLY A 22 14.15 5.37 -19.83
N PHE A 23 13.95 4.55 -18.80
CA PHE A 23 15.00 3.66 -18.31
C PHE A 23 15.28 2.54 -19.32
N GLU A 24 16.53 2.06 -19.35
CA GLU A 24 16.91 0.94 -20.21
C GLU A 24 16.10 -0.32 -19.84
N PRO A 25 15.75 -1.21 -20.80
CA PRO A 25 14.84 -2.31 -20.56
C PRO A 25 15.22 -3.21 -19.38
N GLU A 26 16.51 -3.52 -19.23
CA GLU A 26 17.02 -4.35 -18.13
C GLU A 26 16.87 -3.64 -16.77
N GLU A 27 17.22 -2.35 -16.72
CA GLU A 27 17.10 -1.54 -15.51
C GLU A 27 15.62 -1.33 -15.12
N ALA A 28 14.76 -1.05 -16.11
CA ALA A 28 13.34 -0.87 -15.89
C ALA A 28 12.69 -2.13 -15.30
N GLU A 29 13.06 -3.33 -15.79
CA GLU A 29 12.55 -4.59 -15.25
C GLU A 29 13.09 -4.87 -13.84
N ALA A 30 14.37 -4.59 -13.59
CA ALA A 30 14.95 -4.72 -12.25
C ALA A 30 14.25 -3.80 -11.24
N LEU A 31 14.01 -2.54 -11.59
CA LEU A 31 13.31 -1.56 -10.76
C LEU A 31 11.84 -1.97 -10.52
N LYS A 32 11.16 -2.50 -11.54
CA LYS A 32 9.79 -3.02 -11.40
C LYS A 32 9.73 -4.19 -10.43
N ALA A 33 10.64 -5.15 -10.56
CA ALA A 33 10.71 -6.31 -9.68
C ALA A 33 10.98 -5.89 -8.22
N GLU A 34 11.94 -5.00 -8.01
CA GLU A 34 12.28 -4.50 -6.68
C GLU A 34 11.13 -3.71 -6.05
N SER A 35 10.47 -2.85 -6.83
CA SER A 35 9.28 -2.13 -6.38
C SER A 35 8.17 -3.09 -5.94
N GLN A 36 7.89 -4.12 -6.74
CA GLN A 36 6.88 -5.14 -6.43
C GLN A 36 7.20 -5.91 -5.15
N ARG A 37 8.48 -6.22 -4.91
CA ARG A 37 8.95 -6.85 -3.68
C ARG A 37 8.65 -5.97 -2.47
N ILE A 38 9.07 -4.71 -2.50
CA ILE A 38 8.85 -3.74 -1.42
C ILE A 38 7.35 -3.54 -1.13
N ILE A 39 6.53 -3.42 -2.17
CA ILE A 39 5.07 -3.29 -2.03
C ILE A 39 4.49 -4.51 -1.31
N SER A 40 4.89 -5.71 -1.74
CA SER A 40 4.40 -6.97 -1.17
C SER A 40 4.76 -7.10 0.30
N GLU A 41 6.02 -6.80 0.66
CA GLU A 41 6.50 -6.81 2.05
C GLU A 41 5.72 -5.82 2.93
N LYS A 42 5.55 -4.57 2.46
CA LYS A 42 4.80 -3.55 3.18
C LYS A 42 3.32 -3.92 3.35
N LEU A 43 2.72 -4.55 2.33
CA LEU A 43 1.34 -5.00 2.39
C LEU A 43 1.17 -6.14 3.41
N ALA A 44 2.11 -7.08 3.47
CA ALA A 44 2.09 -8.16 4.46
C ALA A 44 2.15 -7.61 5.90
N ILE A 45 3.07 -6.66 6.17
CA ILE A 45 3.18 -6.01 7.48
C ILE A 45 1.88 -5.27 7.82
N LYS A 46 1.36 -4.46 6.89
CA LYS A 46 0.10 -3.74 7.09
C LYS A 46 -1.03 -4.70 7.44
N ASN A 47 -1.16 -5.81 6.73
CA ASN A 47 -2.21 -6.78 6.98
C ASN A 47 -2.06 -7.46 8.35
N SER A 48 -0.84 -7.85 8.74
CA SER A 48 -0.57 -8.39 10.09
C SER A 48 -0.99 -7.40 11.18
N LEU A 49 -0.54 -6.15 11.07
CA LEU A 49 -0.88 -5.11 12.05
C LEU A 49 -2.38 -4.85 12.11
N MET A 50 -3.09 -4.84 10.96
CA MET A 50 -4.54 -4.66 10.94
C MET A 50 -5.28 -5.83 11.61
N ILE A 51 -4.79 -7.06 11.47
CA ILE A 51 -5.34 -8.24 12.16
C ILE A 51 -5.10 -8.14 13.66
N GLU A 52 -3.88 -7.80 14.09
CA GLU A 52 -3.54 -7.62 15.50
C GLU A 52 -4.39 -6.51 16.14
N LEU A 53 -4.52 -5.37 15.46
CA LEU A 53 -5.36 -4.26 15.90
C LEU A 53 -6.84 -4.65 16.00
N ALA A 54 -7.35 -5.41 15.03
CA ALA A 54 -8.73 -5.92 15.08
C ALA A 54 -8.94 -6.83 16.30
N GLY A 55 -8.01 -7.76 16.55
CA GLY A 55 -8.05 -8.63 17.73
C GLY A 55 -7.95 -7.85 19.04
N TRP A 56 -7.12 -6.81 19.11
CA TRP A 56 -7.04 -5.93 20.27
C TRP A 56 -8.33 -5.15 20.51
N ILE A 57 -8.95 -4.65 19.44
CA ILE A 57 -10.22 -3.94 19.52
C ILE A 57 -11.32 -4.89 20.01
N GLU A 58 -11.39 -6.11 19.50
CA GLU A 58 -12.36 -7.13 19.93
C GLU A 58 -12.17 -7.48 21.42
N ALA A 59 -10.93 -7.76 21.83
CA ALA A 59 -10.59 -8.09 23.21
C ALA A 59 -10.87 -6.93 24.20
N LYS A 60 -10.78 -5.67 23.76
CA LYS A 60 -10.98 -4.49 24.62
C LYS A 60 -12.41 -3.94 24.58
N LYS A 61 -13.15 -4.11 23.48
CA LYS A 61 -14.54 -3.65 23.36
C LYS A 61 -15.54 -4.42 24.23
N LEU A 62 -15.15 -5.58 24.77
CA LEU A 62 -15.97 -6.35 25.72
C LEU A 62 -15.94 -5.82 27.17
N LYS A 63 -15.24 -4.71 27.48
CA LYS A 63 -15.21 -4.18 28.86
C LYS A 63 -16.16 -3.02 29.14
N GLN A 64 -16.85 -2.43 28.16
CA GLN A 64 -17.73 -1.30 28.48
C GLN A 64 -18.99 -1.74 29.24
N ALA A 65 -19.52 -2.92 28.93
CA ALA A 65 -20.63 -3.51 29.69
C ALA A 65 -20.17 -4.07 31.05
N GLU A 66 -18.97 -4.68 31.12
CA GLU A 66 -18.38 -5.15 32.39
C GLU A 66 -17.92 -4.00 33.31
N ALA A 67 -17.60 -2.82 32.77
CA ALA A 67 -17.26 -1.62 33.54
C ALA A 67 -18.47 -0.83 34.04
N ALA A 68 -19.67 -1.10 33.50
CA ALA A 68 -20.91 -0.47 33.94
C ALA A 68 -21.58 -1.21 35.12
N GLU A 69 -21.06 -2.38 35.52
CA GLU A 69 -21.46 -3.13 36.73
C GLU A 69 -20.61 -2.79 37.98
N ILE A 70 -19.72 -1.79 37.92
CA ILE A 70 -19.01 -1.23 39.09
C ILE A 70 -19.65 0.08 39.52
#